data_AF-A0A3N6Q2A0-F1
#
_entry.id   AF-A0A3N6Q2A0-F1
#
_cell.length_a   1.000
_cell.length_b   1.000
_cell.length_c   1.000
_cell.angle_alpha   90.00
_cell.angle_beta   90.00
_cell.angle_gamma   90.00
#
_symmetry.space_group_name_H-M   'P 1'
#
loop_
_entity.id
_entity.type
_entity.pdbx_description
1 polymer ?
#
loop_
_entity_poly.entity_id
_entity_poly.type
_entity_poly.pdbx_seq_one_letter_code
_entity_poly.pdbx_strand_id
1 'polypeptide(L)'
;MSGERIDSLNAGIAAFKKEFEPSSKISQSVELAIINSNSNGQGIQNFVNMDKFAPSPFKAEGETMMGEGINLALRKIDNYQNNY
;
A
#
# COMPACT_ATOMS: atom_id res chain seq x y z
N MET A 1 -2.49 -8.46 14.93
CA MET A 1 -1.76 -8.75 13.67
C MET A 1 -0.32 -9.16 13.99
N SER A 2 -0.06 -10.22 14.76
CA SER A 2 1.31 -10.62 15.15
C SER A 2 1.64 -12.04 14.69
N GLY A 3 2.94 -12.36 14.65
CA GLY A 3 3.45 -13.65 14.20
C GLY A 3 3.05 -13.97 12.76
N GLU A 4 2.64 -15.21 12.53
CA GLU A 4 2.32 -15.76 11.20
C GLU A 4 1.40 -14.87 10.35
N ARG A 5 0.46 -14.14 10.97
CA ARG A 5 -0.47 -13.28 10.23
C ARG A 5 0.23 -12.10 9.54
N ILE A 6 1.16 -11.43 10.23
CA ILE A 6 1.89 -10.29 9.64
C ILE A 6 2.95 -10.77 8.66
N ASP A 7 3.56 -11.93 8.94
CA ASP A 7 4.52 -12.58 8.04
C ASP A 7 3.84 -12.99 6.72
N SER A 8 2.64 -13.56 6.80
CA SER A 8 1.84 -13.93 5.62
C SER A 8 1.41 -12.71 4.81
N LEU A 9 1.03 -11.60 5.46
CA LEU A 9 0.73 -10.35 4.77
C LEU A 9 1.96 -9.84 4.01
N ASN A 10 3.12 -9.78 4.66
CA ASN A 10 4.38 -9.36 4.05
C ASN A 10 4.76 -10.25 2.86
N ALA A 11 4.61 -11.57 3.00
CA ALA A 11 4.85 -12.52 1.91
C ALA A 11 3.87 -12.31 0.74
N GLY A 12 2.59 -12.07 1.02
CA GLY A 12 1.57 -11.79 0.02
C GLY A 12 1.84 -10.51 -0.78
N ILE A 13 2.26 -9.43 -0.11
CA ILE A 13 2.64 -8.18 -0.79
C ILE A 13 3.89 -8.36 -1.67
N ALA A 14 4.87 -9.13 -1.19
CA ALA A 14 6.06 -9.46 -1.98
C ALA A 14 5.70 -10.33 -3.20
N ALA A 15 4.76 -11.28 -3.05
CA ALA A 15 4.25 -12.08 -4.16
C ALA A 15 3.46 -11.22 -5.17
N PHE A 16 2.56 -10.37 -4.70
CA PHE A 16 1.81 -9.43 -5.52
C PHE A 16 2.74 -8.55 -6.36
N LYS A 17 3.82 -7.99 -5.77
CA LYS A 17 4.81 -7.24 -6.53
C LYS A 17 5.46 -8.06 -7.67
N LYS A 18 5.72 -9.34 -7.46
CA LYS A 18 6.33 -10.21 -8.49
C LYS A 18 5.45 -10.40 -9.71
N GLU A 19 4.13 -10.23 -9.58
CA GLU A 19 3.21 -10.29 -10.73
C GLU A 19 3.39 -9.10 -11.69
N PHE A 20 4.07 -8.03 -11.25
CA PHE A 20 4.37 -6.85 -12.05
C PHE A 20 5.86 -6.84 -12.38
N GLU A 21 6.22 -7.47 -13.49
CA GLU A 21 7.59 -7.40 -14.01
C GLU A 21 7.94 -5.92 -14.30
N PRO A 22 9.11 -5.42 -13.85
CA PRO A 22 9.51 -4.02 -14.03
C PRO A 22 9.50 -3.55 -15.50
N SER A 23 9.64 -4.48 -16.45
CA SER A 23 9.66 -4.22 -17.89
C SER A 23 8.34 -4.47 -18.62
N SER A 24 7.27 -4.85 -17.91
CA SER A 24 5.97 -5.06 -18.54
C SER A 24 5.28 -3.73 -18.84
N LYS A 25 4.50 -3.65 -19.92
CA LYS A 25 3.65 -2.46 -20.17
C LYS A 25 2.63 -2.22 -19.05
N ILE A 26 2.25 -3.28 -18.33
CA ILE A 26 1.28 -3.24 -17.24
C ILE A 26 1.85 -2.51 -16.02
N SER A 27 3.12 -2.75 -15.66
CA SER A 27 3.75 -2.10 -14.50
C SER A 27 3.88 -0.58 -14.64
N GLN A 28 4.00 -0.08 -15.87
CA GLN A 28 4.04 1.36 -16.17
C GLN A 28 2.66 2.02 -16.26
N SER A 29 1.60 1.22 -16.41
CA SER A 29 0.22 1.72 -16.59
C SER A 29 -0.60 1.68 -15.29
N VAL A 30 -0.01 1.18 -14.21
CA VAL A 30 -0.67 0.98 -12.93
C VAL A 30 0.08 1.75 -11.85
N GLU A 31 -0.64 2.63 -11.16
CA GLU A 31 -0.17 3.30 -9.95
C GLU A 31 -0.82 2.68 -8.71
N LEU A 32 -0.05 2.57 -7.63
CA LEU A 32 -0.48 2.00 -6.35
C LEU A 32 -0.16 2.97 -5.21
N ALA A 33 -1.09 3.10 -4.26
CA ALA A 33 -0.84 3.69 -2.94
C ALA A 33 -1.10 2.65 -1.84
N ILE A 34 -0.37 2.72 -0.73
CA ILE A 34 -0.57 1.82 0.43
C ILE A 34 -0.86 2.63 1.68
N ILE A 35 -1.96 2.28 2.32
CA ILE A 35 -2.45 2.90 3.55
C ILE A 35 -2.40 1.88 4.68
N ASN A 36 -1.84 2.31 5.82
CA ASN A 36 -1.94 1.55 7.06
C ASN A 36 -3.10 2.12 7.89
N SER A 37 -3.84 1.24 8.55
CA SER A 37 -4.97 1.58 9.42
C SER A 37 -4.58 1.41 10.89
N ASN A 38 -3.35 1.76 11.25
CA ASN A 38 -2.91 1.73 12.64
C ASN A 38 -3.09 3.09 13.33
N SER A 39 -2.97 3.11 14.66
CA SER A 39 -3.09 4.34 15.45
C SER A 39 -2.01 5.39 15.21
N ASN A 40 -0.97 5.05 14.45
CA ASN A 40 0.11 5.98 14.08
C ASN A 40 -0.19 6.71 12.76
N GLY A 41 -1.31 6.40 12.10
CA GLY A 41 -2.00 7.27 11.17
C GLY A 41 -1.12 7.92 10.11
N GLN A 42 -0.34 7.13 9.34
CA GLN A 42 0.38 7.66 8.18
C GLN A 42 0.31 6.67 7.02
N GLY A 43 -0.07 7.20 5.84
CA GLY A 43 0.03 6.46 4.59
C GLY A 43 1.49 6.09 4.34
N ILE A 44 1.76 4.81 4.14
CA ILE A 44 3.12 4.31 4.00
C ILE A 44 3.69 4.68 2.62
N GLN A 45 2.82 4.75 1.61
CA GLN A 45 3.20 4.99 0.22
C GLN A 45 2.12 5.81 -0.48
N ASN A 46 2.50 6.97 -1.04
CA ASN A 46 1.66 7.70 -2.00
C ASN A 46 1.61 6.96 -3.34
N PHE A 47 0.68 7.33 -4.22
CA PHE A 47 0.63 6.78 -5.58
C PHE A 47 2.00 6.80 -6.24
N VAL A 48 2.40 5.64 -6.72
CA VAL A 48 3.65 5.39 -7.42
C VAL A 48 3.39 4.33 -8.49
N ASN A 49 4.04 4.45 -9.64
CA ASN A 49 4.03 3.39 -10.64
C ASN A 49 4.51 2.07 -10.02
N MET A 50 3.88 0.97 -10.43
CA MET A 50 4.12 -0.35 -9.85
C MET A 50 5.55 -0.85 -10.06
N ASP A 51 6.23 -0.41 -11.12
CA ASP A 51 7.66 -0.69 -11.37
C ASP A 51 8.60 -0.05 -10.33
N LYS A 52 8.19 1.07 -9.73
CA LYS A 52 8.91 1.81 -8.69
C LYS A 52 8.48 1.46 -7.27
N PHE A 53 7.39 0.71 -7.12
CA PHE A 53 6.92 0.27 -5.82
C PHE A 53 7.95 -0.62 -5.13
N ALA A 54 8.44 -0.22 -3.95
CA ALA A 54 9.40 -0.97 -3.15
C ALA A 54 8.79 -1.30 -1.77
N PRO A 55 8.19 -2.50 -1.57
CA PRO A 55 7.57 -2.86 -0.31
C PRO A 55 8.63 -2.95 0.79
N SER A 56 8.42 -2.19 1.85
CA SER A 56 9.09 -2.40 3.13
C SER A 56 8.21 -3.30 4.02
N PRO A 57 8.78 -4.19 4.85
CA PRO A 57 7.99 -5.05 5.72
C PRO A 57 7.08 -4.23 6.65
N PHE A 58 5.78 -4.55 6.63
CA PHE A 58 4.80 -4.01 7.55
C PHE A 58 5.01 -4.59 8.94
N LYS A 59 4.84 -3.72 9.94
CA LYS A 59 4.81 -4.09 11.35
C LYS A 59 3.43 -3.81 11.90
N ALA A 60 2.95 -4.70 12.76
CA ALA A 60 1.76 -4.44 13.52
C ALA A 60 2.10 -3.64 14.76
N GLU A 61 1.52 -2.46 14.84
CA GLU A 61 1.76 -1.49 15.90
C GLU A 61 0.44 -0.79 16.18
N GLY A 62 0.21 -0.42 17.45
CA GLY A 62 -0.95 0.37 17.83
C GLY A 62 -2.31 -0.33 17.66
N GLU A 63 -3.35 0.48 17.64
CA GLU A 63 -4.74 0.02 17.46
C GLU A 63 -5.16 0.03 16.00
N THR A 64 -6.23 -0.70 15.67
CA THR A 64 -6.78 -0.78 14.32
C THR A 64 -7.81 0.34 14.09
N MET A 65 -7.40 1.43 13.45
CA MET A 65 -8.23 2.58 13.08
C MET A 65 -8.76 2.44 11.64
N MET A 66 -9.55 1.40 11.36
CA MET A 66 -10.04 1.11 9.99
C MET A 66 -10.79 2.28 9.34
N GLY A 67 -11.69 2.94 10.07
CA GLY A 67 -12.47 4.06 9.52
C GLY A 67 -11.58 5.22 9.06
N GLU A 68 -10.57 5.57 9.85
CA GLU A 68 -9.61 6.61 9.47
C GLU A 68 -8.74 6.20 8.28
N GLY A 69 -8.28 4.94 8.24
CA GLY A 69 -7.53 4.39 7.12
C GLY A 69 -8.32 4.43 5.81
N ILE A 70 -9.61 4.05 5.84
CA ILE A 70 -10.50 4.13 4.68
C ILE A 70 -10.71 5.58 4.25
N ASN A 71 -11.01 6.49 5.19
CA ASN A 71 -11.18 7.92 4.89
C ASN A 71 -9.90 8.55 4.32
N LEU A 72 -8.72 8.10 4.76
CA LEU A 72 -7.45 8.51 4.18
C LEU A 72 -7.27 7.98 2.75
N ALA A 73 -7.62 6.72 2.49
CA ALA A 73 -7.57 6.14 1.15
C ALA A 73 -8.47 6.91 0.17
N LEU A 74 -9.71 7.22 0.57
CA LEU A 74 -10.64 8.03 -0.22
C LEU A 74 -10.06 9.40 -0.55
N ARG A 75 -9.57 10.13 0.47
CA ARG A 75 -8.92 11.44 0.25
C ARG A 75 -7.70 11.36 -0.67
N LYS A 76 -6.94 10.27 -0.62
CA LYS A 76 -5.78 10.07 -1.53
C LYS A 76 -6.24 9.88 -2.96
N ILE A 77 -7.31 9.10 -3.20
CA ILE A 77 -7.91 8.92 -4.52
C ILE A 77 -8.42 10.26 -5.06
N ASP A 78 -9.20 11.00 -4.26
CA ASP A 78 -9.73 12.31 -4.66
C ASP A 78 -8.61 13.28 -5.02
N ASN A 79 -7.57 13.38 -4.18
CA ASN A 79 -6.42 14.24 -4.45
C ASN A 79 -5.67 13.79 -5.71
N TYR A 80 -5.51 12.50 -5.92
CA TYR A 80 -4.84 11.98 -7.11
C TYR A 80 -5.63 12.37 -8.37
N GLN A 81 -6.95 12.16 -8.39
CA GLN A 81 -7.80 12.54 -9.52
C GLN A 81 -7.80 14.04 -9.82
N ASN A 82 -7.76 14.90 -8.79
CA ASN A 82 -7.76 16.35 -8.97
C ASN A 82 -6.41 16.93 -9.44
N ASN A 83 -5.31 16.17 -9.35
CA ASN A 83 -3.98 16.59 -9.79
C ASN A 83 -3.60 16.08 -11.19
N TYR A 84 -4.51 15.35 -11.85
CA TYR A 84 -4.43 14.92 -13.24
C TYR A 84 -5.54 15.61 -14.06
#